data_AF-A0A4R6KCA2-F1
#
_entry.id   AF-A0A4R6KCA2-F1
#
_cell.length_a   1.000
_cell.length_b   1.000
_cell.length_c   1.000
_cell.angle_alpha   90.00
_cell.angle_beta   90.00
_cell.angle_gamma   90.00
#
_symmetry.space_group_name_H-M   'P 1'
#
loop_
_entity.id
_entity.type
_entity.pdbx_description
1 polymer ?
#
loop_
_entity_poly.entity_id
_entity_poly.type
_entity_poly.pdbx_seq_one_letter_code
_entity_poly.pdbx_strand_id
1 'polypeptide(L)'
;MNVDAAAALAALAETRTALLSGIELPASTGGAEAVAAESSDAEGDQMSAVRARAPQALADEPVYDDEAAADIQGNIIPGFNKDHQHFLFLRFGGIDGAREWVGWLAPRITAMDEVLDFRREFRALRLRLGVREPGLIATWTAVAFSFPAIAALAGKTDANAFGEQSFRQGLAERSTYLGDPTDPGHPGQRANWVVGGPDNEADALVIVAADDPNDLDAVVNEILDHAGAHGITLIFGQRGDTLPGNFQGHEHFGFKDGISQPGVRGRRATSPDDRLTPRFLDADDPHADLFAKPGQPLVWPGQFLLGEPRQHHQDPTVPAPPARAFPDWARRGSYLVCRRLQQDVMGFWELATTAATTMGTTPVRVASMLVGRWPSGAPLMRSPDADDATLAGDEFANNHFLFDDETRPSALVDLPGYPGDTHRPATGDLLGQVCPFAAHIRKVNSRDSGTDFGAPADTFLRLMLRRGIPYGEPIAGIADPSPELAAAERGLLFAAYMASIEDQFEFVTRRWANSPVQPNVGGVDPIIGQRDLRGDRRRTVDLPAADGSTITIELREDLVTPTGGGYFFAPPISALRGVLAAG
;
A
#
# COMPACT_ATOMS: atom_id res chain seq x y z
N MET A 1 5.79 -3.46 31.52
CA MET A 1 5.78 -2.15 30.84
C MET A 1 6.19 -1.08 31.84
N ASN A 2 7.08 -0.16 31.46
CA ASN A 2 7.41 1.03 32.27
C ASN A 2 6.21 2.01 32.30
N VAL A 3 6.01 2.74 33.41
CA VAL A 3 4.91 3.69 33.62
C VAL A 3 4.82 4.71 32.48
N ASP A 4 5.96 5.16 31.97
CA ASP A 4 6.01 6.16 30.89
C ASP A 4 5.58 5.60 29.52
N ALA A 5 5.82 4.30 29.26
CA ALA A 5 5.34 3.65 28.04
C ALA A 5 3.83 3.43 28.09
N ALA A 6 3.29 3.08 29.26
CA ALA A 6 1.84 2.99 29.49
C ALA A 6 1.16 4.37 29.32
N ALA A 7 1.78 5.43 29.83
CA ALA A 7 1.29 6.79 29.66
C ALA A 7 1.31 7.24 28.18
N ALA A 8 2.37 6.93 27.44
CA ALA A 8 2.46 7.23 26.01
C ALA A 8 1.39 6.49 25.20
N LEU A 9 1.19 5.20 25.47
CA LEU A 9 0.13 4.40 24.86
C LEU A 9 -1.26 4.97 25.15
N ALA A 10 -1.53 5.36 26.40
CA ALA A 10 -2.80 5.97 26.80
C ALA A 10 -3.05 7.31 26.09
N ALA A 11 -2.01 8.14 25.96
CA ALA A 11 -2.11 9.44 25.31
C ALA A 11 -2.50 9.36 23.83
N LEU A 12 -2.22 8.23 23.15
CA LEU A 12 -2.65 8.04 21.76
C LEU A 12 -4.18 8.08 21.59
N ALA A 13 -4.95 7.76 22.63
CA ALA A 13 -6.41 7.85 22.56
C ALA A 13 -6.90 9.30 22.36
N GLU A 14 -6.07 10.29 22.72
CA GLU A 14 -6.36 11.72 22.55
C GLU A 14 -6.01 12.23 21.15
N THR A 15 -5.20 11.48 20.39
CA THR A 15 -4.86 11.82 19.00
C THR A 15 -6.08 11.66 18.11
N ARG A 16 -6.73 12.79 17.77
CA ARG A 16 -7.81 12.84 16.78
C ARG A 16 -7.33 13.58 15.55
N THR A 17 -7.22 12.88 14.42
CA THR A 17 -7.01 13.53 13.13
C THR A 17 -8.31 14.22 12.69
N ALA A 18 -8.30 15.55 12.68
CA ALA A 18 -9.42 16.34 12.17
C ALA A 18 -9.37 16.34 10.64
N LEU A 19 -10.13 15.46 9.99
CA LEU A 19 -10.25 15.45 8.53
C LEU A 19 -10.87 16.76 8.05
N LEU A 20 -10.37 17.31 6.93
CA LEU A 20 -11.01 18.47 6.30
C LEU A 20 -12.46 18.13 5.96
N SER A 21 -13.40 18.82 6.62
CA SER A 21 -14.83 18.70 6.40
C SER A 21 -15.31 19.83 5.51
N GLY A 22 -16.19 19.53 4.53
CA GLY A 22 -16.81 20.57 3.69
C GLY A 22 -16.03 20.99 2.45
N ILE A 23 -14.99 20.24 2.06
CA ILE A 23 -14.34 20.41 0.75
C ILE A 23 -15.15 19.66 -0.30
N GLU A 24 -15.57 20.37 -1.32
CA GLU A 24 -16.16 19.79 -2.51
C GLU A 24 -15.04 19.35 -3.45
N LEU A 25 -14.92 18.04 -3.63
CA LEU A 25 -14.07 17.51 -4.71
C LEU A 25 -14.79 17.71 -6.04
N PRO A 26 -14.09 17.99 -7.15
CA PRO A 26 -14.73 18.16 -8.45
C PRO A 26 -15.51 16.90 -8.78
N ALA A 27 -16.71 17.05 -9.31
CA ALA A 27 -17.46 15.93 -9.84
C ALA A 27 -16.60 15.19 -10.88
N SER A 28 -16.57 13.86 -10.85
CA SER A 28 -16.06 13.13 -12.00
C SER A 28 -16.97 13.46 -13.18
N THR A 29 -16.45 14.15 -14.20
CA THR A 29 -17.18 14.46 -15.43
C THR A 29 -17.44 13.17 -16.21
N GLY A 30 -18.46 12.44 -15.77
CA GLY A 30 -18.99 11.24 -16.39
C GLY A 30 -20.50 11.33 -16.38
N GLY A 31 -21.07 11.90 -17.46
CA GLY A 31 -22.51 11.86 -17.72
C GLY A 31 -23.11 13.16 -18.26
N ALA A 32 -23.26 13.19 -19.59
CA ALA A 32 -24.26 13.93 -20.38
C ALA A 32 -24.41 15.45 -20.16
N GLU A 33 -23.70 16.23 -20.97
CA GLU A 33 -24.29 17.38 -21.68
C GLU A 33 -23.48 17.69 -22.94
N ALA A 34 -23.99 17.22 -24.08
CA ALA A 34 -23.56 17.69 -25.39
C ALA A 34 -24.35 18.96 -25.71
N VAL A 35 -23.68 20.11 -25.77
CA VAL A 35 -24.25 21.30 -26.40
C VAL A 35 -23.27 21.81 -27.45
N ALA A 36 -23.75 21.76 -28.69
CA ALA A 36 -23.09 22.24 -29.89
C ALA A 36 -22.94 23.77 -29.89
N ALA A 37 -21.85 24.26 -30.47
CA ALA A 37 -21.83 25.59 -31.07
C ALA A 37 -20.92 25.57 -32.31
N GLU A 38 -21.51 25.97 -33.43
CA GLU A 38 -20.93 26.04 -34.76
C GLU A 38 -19.93 27.20 -34.92
N SER A 39 -19.11 27.04 -35.96
CA SER A 39 -18.06 27.92 -36.47
C SER A 39 -18.53 29.30 -36.97
N SER A 40 -17.64 30.30 -36.87
CA SER A 40 -17.48 31.32 -37.91
C SER A 40 -16.06 31.92 -37.91
N ASP A 41 -15.46 31.98 -39.10
CA ASP A 41 -14.12 32.50 -39.42
C ASP A 41 -13.96 34.02 -39.19
N ALA A 42 -12.74 34.48 -38.86
CA ALA A 42 -11.91 35.37 -39.70
C ALA A 42 -10.79 36.10 -38.93
N GLU A 43 -9.56 35.87 -39.41
CA GLU A 43 -8.35 36.73 -39.53
C GLU A 43 -7.94 37.78 -38.46
N GLY A 44 -6.71 37.58 -37.96
CA GLY A 44 -5.67 38.62 -37.85
C GLY A 44 -5.36 39.15 -36.45
N ASP A 45 -4.24 38.72 -35.85
CA ASP A 45 -3.09 39.61 -35.54
C ASP A 45 -1.92 38.82 -34.94
N GLN A 46 -0.70 39.20 -35.32
CA GLN A 46 0.56 38.59 -34.95
C GLN A 46 1.06 39.09 -33.58
N MET A 47 0.68 38.46 -32.46
CA MET A 47 1.46 38.55 -31.20
C MET A 47 0.99 37.59 -30.07
N SER A 48 0.99 36.26 -30.24
CA SER A 48 0.97 35.35 -29.07
C SER A 48 1.36 33.92 -29.45
N ALA A 49 2.64 33.59 -29.36
CA ALA A 49 3.12 32.21 -29.42
C ALA A 49 3.32 31.67 -27.99
N VAL A 50 2.21 31.50 -27.26
CA VAL A 50 2.12 30.53 -26.16
C VAL A 50 0.92 29.65 -26.51
N ARG A 51 1.14 28.71 -27.42
CA ARG A 51 0.15 27.66 -27.69
C ARG A 51 0.16 26.71 -26.50
N ALA A 52 -1.01 26.54 -25.89
CA ALA A 52 -1.34 25.54 -24.89
C ALA A 52 -0.70 24.20 -25.25
N ARG A 53 0.28 23.80 -24.45
CA ARG A 53 0.88 22.48 -24.53
C ARG A 53 -0.05 21.58 -23.72
N ALA A 54 -0.99 20.90 -24.37
CA ALA A 54 -1.54 19.69 -23.77
C ALA A 54 -0.33 18.80 -23.47
N PRO A 55 -0.04 18.46 -22.20
CA PRO A 55 1.19 17.77 -21.88
C PRO A 55 1.21 16.41 -22.57
N GLN A 56 2.28 16.17 -23.35
CA GLN A 56 2.43 15.00 -24.23
C GLN A 56 2.32 13.67 -23.44
N ALA A 57 2.64 13.67 -22.15
CA ALA A 57 2.52 12.54 -21.23
C ALA A 57 1.08 12.05 -21.02
N LEU A 58 0.07 12.92 -21.15
CA LEU A 58 -1.34 12.53 -21.00
C LEU A 58 -1.88 11.76 -22.21
N ALA A 59 -1.29 11.96 -23.40
CA ALA A 59 -1.71 11.28 -24.63
C ALA A 59 -1.28 9.80 -24.66
N ASP A 60 -0.20 9.47 -23.94
CA ASP A 60 0.39 8.14 -23.93
C ASP A 60 -0.15 7.25 -22.78
N GLU A 61 -1.00 7.79 -21.88
CA GLU A 61 -1.60 7.01 -20.80
C GLU A 61 -2.51 5.89 -21.35
N PRO A 62 -2.48 4.67 -20.78
CA PRO A 62 -3.30 3.57 -21.28
C PRO A 62 -4.80 3.85 -21.15
N VAL A 63 -5.54 3.43 -22.17
CA VAL A 63 -7.01 3.48 -22.19
C VAL A 63 -7.54 2.06 -22.04
N TYR A 64 -8.35 1.85 -21.00
CA TYR A 64 -8.99 0.59 -20.70
C TYR A 64 -10.43 0.65 -21.22
N ASP A 65 -10.76 -0.16 -22.22
CA ASP A 65 -12.16 -0.38 -22.59
C ASP A 65 -12.88 -1.19 -21.50
N ASP A 66 -14.20 -1.32 -21.63
CA ASP A 66 -15.01 -2.01 -20.62
C ASP A 66 -14.61 -3.47 -20.45
N GLU A 67 -14.17 -4.15 -21.52
CA GLU A 67 -13.65 -5.53 -21.42
C GLU A 67 -12.35 -5.58 -20.61
N ALA A 68 -11.39 -4.70 -20.92
CA ALA A 68 -10.13 -4.62 -20.19
C ALA A 68 -10.33 -4.25 -18.72
N ALA A 69 -11.29 -3.37 -18.43
CA ALA A 69 -11.56 -2.92 -17.06
C ALA A 69 -12.28 -3.99 -16.24
N ALA A 70 -13.23 -4.71 -16.85
CA ALA A 70 -13.92 -5.84 -16.25
C ALA A 70 -13.01 -7.09 -16.07
N ASP A 71 -11.82 -7.09 -16.68
CA ASP A 71 -10.88 -8.21 -16.61
C ASP A 71 -9.83 -8.10 -15.50
N ILE A 72 -9.63 -6.89 -14.95
CA ILE A 72 -8.67 -6.65 -13.86
C ILE A 72 -9.38 -6.80 -12.52
N GLN A 73 -8.80 -7.56 -11.57
CA GLN A 73 -9.38 -7.64 -10.23
C GLN A 73 -9.30 -6.30 -9.48
N GLY A 74 -10.42 -5.89 -8.89
CA GLY A 74 -10.58 -4.58 -8.27
C GLY A 74 -9.72 -4.34 -7.02
N ASN A 75 -9.22 -5.40 -6.37
CA ASN A 75 -8.30 -5.24 -5.24
C ASN A 75 -6.89 -4.81 -5.68
N ILE A 76 -6.50 -5.09 -6.93
CA ILE A 76 -5.26 -4.61 -7.52
C ILE A 76 -5.39 -3.10 -7.73
N ILE A 77 -6.31 -2.70 -8.61
CA ILE A 77 -6.65 -1.30 -8.90
C ILE A 77 -8.18 -1.18 -8.90
N PRO A 78 -8.76 -0.23 -8.17
CA PRO A 78 -8.10 0.78 -7.34
C PRO A 78 -7.88 0.33 -5.88
N GLY A 79 -8.27 -0.91 -5.52
CA GLY A 79 -8.26 -1.46 -4.16
C GLY A 79 -9.64 -1.49 -3.50
N PHE A 80 -9.90 -2.44 -2.61
CA PHE A 80 -11.22 -2.54 -1.96
C PHE A 80 -11.47 -1.48 -0.89
N ASN A 81 -10.45 -1.16 -0.06
CA ASN A 81 -10.52 -0.14 1.01
C ASN A 81 -11.76 -0.27 1.91
N LYS A 82 -12.00 -1.48 2.44
CA LYS A 82 -13.11 -1.80 3.35
C LYS A 82 -12.62 -2.04 4.77
N ASP A 83 -13.52 -1.81 5.72
CA ASP A 83 -13.22 -1.87 7.16
C ASP A 83 -13.11 -3.29 7.71
N HIS A 84 -13.73 -4.27 7.06
CA HIS A 84 -13.66 -5.68 7.46
C HIS A 84 -13.12 -6.50 6.30
N GLN A 85 -12.12 -7.35 6.55
CA GLN A 85 -11.58 -8.26 5.54
C GLN A 85 -11.30 -9.64 6.13
N HIS A 86 -11.39 -10.67 5.30
CA HIS A 86 -11.02 -12.04 5.65
C HIS A 86 -10.11 -12.63 4.58
N PHE A 87 -8.92 -13.03 5.00
CA PHE A 87 -7.91 -13.70 4.18
C PHE A 87 -8.03 -15.20 4.38
N LEU A 88 -8.44 -15.92 3.34
CA LEU A 88 -8.66 -17.36 3.35
C LEU A 88 -7.53 -18.04 2.58
N PHE A 89 -6.67 -18.77 3.29
CA PHE A 89 -5.57 -19.54 2.72
C PHE A 89 -6.03 -20.97 2.49
N LEU A 90 -6.15 -21.37 1.23
CA LEU A 90 -6.80 -22.60 0.81
C LEU A 90 -5.79 -23.55 0.17
N ARG A 91 -6.01 -24.86 0.35
CA ARG A 91 -5.27 -25.95 -0.29
C ARG A 91 -6.18 -26.84 -1.10
N PHE A 92 -5.77 -27.16 -2.31
CA PHE A 92 -6.51 -28.03 -3.21
C PHE A 92 -6.32 -29.50 -2.83
N GLY A 93 -7.42 -30.26 -2.70
CA GLY A 93 -7.36 -31.70 -2.51
C GLY A 93 -7.21 -32.49 -3.81
N GLY A 94 -7.66 -31.92 -4.94
CA GLY A 94 -7.58 -32.53 -6.26
C GLY A 94 -7.82 -31.50 -7.36
N ILE A 95 -7.25 -31.75 -8.54
CA ILE A 95 -7.25 -30.76 -9.63
C ILE A 95 -8.64 -30.52 -10.24
N ASP A 96 -9.45 -31.57 -10.38
CA ASP A 96 -10.78 -31.45 -10.99
C ASP A 96 -11.70 -30.59 -10.11
N GLY A 97 -11.73 -30.85 -8.80
CA GLY A 97 -12.46 -30.02 -7.84
C GLY A 97 -11.91 -28.59 -7.78
N ALA A 98 -10.60 -28.41 -7.86
CA ALA A 98 -10.00 -27.08 -7.91
C ALA A 98 -10.48 -26.27 -9.14
N ARG A 99 -10.51 -26.89 -10.33
CA ARG A 99 -10.99 -26.24 -11.56
C ARG A 99 -12.46 -25.88 -11.50
N GLU A 100 -13.30 -26.80 -11.02
CA GLU A 100 -14.73 -26.54 -10.83
C GLU A 100 -14.98 -25.37 -9.86
N TRP A 101 -14.26 -25.35 -8.74
CA TRP A 101 -14.34 -24.27 -7.76
C TRP A 101 -13.82 -22.94 -8.30
N VAL A 102 -12.71 -22.93 -9.04
CA VAL A 102 -12.21 -21.72 -9.72
C VAL A 102 -13.25 -21.20 -10.71
N GLY A 103 -13.87 -22.07 -11.50
CA GLY A 103 -14.95 -21.70 -12.42
C GLY A 103 -16.17 -21.11 -11.71
N TRP A 104 -16.53 -21.65 -10.54
CA TRP A 104 -17.60 -21.13 -9.69
C TRP A 104 -17.26 -19.76 -9.06
N LEU A 105 -16.00 -19.56 -8.67
CA LEU A 105 -15.52 -18.34 -8.03
C LEU A 105 -15.35 -17.21 -9.06
N ALA A 106 -14.95 -17.52 -10.30
CA ALA A 106 -14.65 -16.55 -11.35
C ALA A 106 -15.73 -15.46 -11.58
N PRO A 107 -17.04 -15.75 -11.65
CA PRO A 107 -18.08 -14.72 -11.76
C PRO A 107 -18.33 -13.91 -10.48
N ARG A 108 -17.74 -14.31 -9.33
CA ARG A 108 -17.87 -13.63 -8.03
C ARG A 108 -16.68 -12.74 -7.70
N ILE A 109 -15.62 -12.78 -8.52
CA ILE A 109 -14.46 -11.89 -8.35
C ILE A 109 -14.84 -10.49 -8.80
N THR A 110 -14.61 -9.51 -7.93
CA THR A 110 -14.91 -8.11 -8.17
C THR A 110 -13.88 -7.51 -9.11
N ALA A 111 -14.35 -6.87 -10.17
CA ALA A 111 -13.53 -6.23 -11.19
C ALA A 111 -13.17 -4.76 -10.86
N MET A 112 -12.23 -4.18 -11.62
CA MET A 112 -11.75 -2.81 -11.43
C MET A 112 -12.83 -1.78 -11.71
N ASP A 113 -13.63 -1.98 -12.76
CA ASP A 113 -14.73 -1.08 -13.12
C ASP A 113 -15.79 -1.00 -12.01
N GLU A 114 -16.21 -2.13 -11.45
CA GLU A 114 -17.16 -2.18 -10.33
C GLU A 114 -16.70 -1.33 -9.14
N VAL A 115 -15.43 -1.45 -8.77
CA VAL A 115 -14.86 -0.69 -7.63
C VAL A 115 -14.68 0.79 -7.99
N LEU A 116 -14.30 1.12 -9.23
CA LEU A 116 -14.18 2.51 -9.68
C LEU A 116 -15.53 3.21 -9.67
N ASP A 117 -16.57 2.53 -10.16
CA ASP A 117 -17.94 3.07 -10.22
C ASP A 117 -18.50 3.25 -8.81
N PHE A 118 -18.33 2.27 -7.92
CA PHE A 118 -18.67 2.41 -6.49
C PHE A 118 -17.99 3.63 -5.86
N ARG A 119 -16.68 3.82 -6.08
CA ARG A 119 -15.93 4.95 -5.49
C ARG A 119 -16.43 6.30 -5.99
N ARG A 120 -16.87 6.37 -7.25
CA ARG A 120 -17.44 7.60 -7.83
C ARG A 120 -18.79 7.92 -7.23
N GLU A 121 -19.67 6.94 -7.17
CA GLU A 121 -20.99 7.09 -6.55
C GLU A 121 -20.85 7.47 -5.08
N PHE A 122 -19.96 6.79 -4.34
CA PHE A 122 -19.66 7.13 -2.95
C PHE A 122 -19.22 8.59 -2.83
N ARG A 123 -18.26 9.05 -3.66
CA ARG A 123 -17.79 10.43 -3.65
C ARG A 123 -18.90 11.43 -4.00
N ALA A 124 -19.69 11.14 -5.02
CA ALA A 124 -20.78 12.00 -5.47
C ALA A 124 -21.88 12.12 -4.39
N LEU A 125 -22.23 11.03 -3.71
CA LEU A 125 -23.18 11.05 -2.60
C LEU A 125 -22.61 11.79 -1.39
N ARG A 126 -21.34 11.55 -1.04
CA ARG A 126 -20.63 12.27 0.03
C ARG A 126 -20.72 13.78 -0.18
N LEU A 127 -20.44 14.22 -1.41
CA LEU A 127 -20.52 15.61 -1.82
C LEU A 127 -21.96 16.14 -1.73
N ARG A 128 -22.90 15.48 -2.40
CA ARG A 128 -24.30 15.91 -2.49
C ARG A 128 -24.98 16.01 -1.13
N LEU A 129 -24.65 15.11 -0.20
CA LEU A 129 -25.29 15.02 1.11
C LEU A 129 -24.52 15.80 2.20
N GLY A 130 -23.28 16.21 1.94
CA GLY A 130 -22.42 16.86 2.94
C GLY A 130 -22.11 15.98 4.16
N VAL A 131 -22.20 14.65 4.01
CA VAL A 131 -21.91 13.67 5.07
C VAL A 131 -20.62 12.94 4.76
N ARG A 132 -19.94 12.40 5.78
CA ARG A 132 -18.71 11.62 5.60
C ARG A 132 -18.95 10.25 4.98
N GLU A 133 -20.02 9.58 5.43
CA GLU A 133 -20.38 8.21 5.07
C GLU A 133 -21.83 8.19 4.53
N PRO A 134 -22.01 8.18 3.20
CA PRO A 134 -23.33 8.30 2.57
C PRO A 134 -24.20 7.03 2.65
N GLY A 135 -23.83 6.03 3.45
CA GLY A 135 -24.58 4.78 3.64
C GLY A 135 -24.52 3.79 2.46
N LEU A 136 -23.65 4.03 1.47
CA LEU A 136 -23.39 3.12 0.36
C LEU A 136 -22.40 2.04 0.83
N ILE A 137 -22.84 0.78 0.88
CA ILE A 137 -22.03 -0.37 1.33
C ILE A 137 -21.81 -1.37 0.20
N ALA A 138 -20.74 -2.17 0.28
CA ALA A 138 -20.43 -3.24 -0.66
C ALA A 138 -19.55 -4.32 -0.04
N THR A 139 -19.64 -5.52 -0.63
CA THR A 139 -18.79 -6.68 -0.34
C THR A 139 -18.07 -7.11 -1.60
N TRP A 140 -16.76 -7.26 -1.51
CA TRP A 140 -15.87 -7.51 -2.62
C TRP A 140 -15.03 -8.77 -2.42
N THR A 141 -14.70 -9.46 -3.51
CA THR A 141 -13.90 -10.69 -3.48
C THR A 141 -12.76 -10.64 -4.50
N ALA A 142 -11.57 -11.04 -4.09
CA ALA A 142 -10.39 -11.21 -4.94
C ALA A 142 -9.72 -12.56 -4.68
N VAL A 143 -8.97 -13.07 -5.66
CA VAL A 143 -8.25 -14.34 -5.57
C VAL A 143 -6.86 -14.28 -6.20
N ALA A 144 -5.90 -14.96 -5.59
CA ALA A 144 -4.56 -15.16 -6.13
C ALA A 144 -4.08 -16.60 -5.88
N PHE A 145 -3.19 -17.11 -6.74
CA PHE A 145 -2.70 -18.48 -6.70
C PHE A 145 -1.18 -18.54 -6.54
N SER A 146 -0.70 -19.54 -5.80
CA SER A 146 0.74 -19.81 -5.69
C SER A 146 1.28 -20.37 -7.01
N PHE A 147 2.61 -20.38 -7.18
CA PHE A 147 3.21 -20.99 -8.36
C PHE A 147 2.86 -22.48 -8.51
N PRO A 148 2.92 -23.33 -7.46
CA PRO A 148 2.47 -24.72 -7.54
C PRO A 148 1.02 -24.86 -8.04
N ALA A 149 0.11 -24.00 -7.56
CA ALA A 149 -1.28 -24.00 -7.98
C ALA A 149 -1.45 -23.63 -9.46
N ILE A 150 -0.74 -22.61 -9.96
CA ILE A 150 -0.73 -22.28 -11.39
C ILE A 150 -0.17 -23.43 -12.23
N ALA A 151 0.91 -24.08 -11.77
CA ALA A 151 1.49 -25.24 -12.45
C ALA A 151 0.54 -26.44 -12.51
N ALA A 152 -0.33 -26.60 -11.51
CA ALA A 152 -1.38 -27.62 -11.49
C ALA A 152 -2.56 -27.26 -12.40
N LEU A 153 -3.05 -26.01 -12.35
CA LEU A 153 -4.24 -25.54 -13.07
C LEU A 153 -3.98 -25.35 -14.58
N ALA A 154 -2.98 -24.54 -14.93
CA ALA A 154 -2.64 -24.16 -16.31
C ALA A 154 -1.57 -25.06 -16.94
N GLY A 155 -0.89 -25.87 -16.13
CA GLY A 155 0.19 -26.75 -16.57
C GLY A 155 1.59 -26.13 -16.43
N LYS A 156 2.61 -27.01 -16.37
CA LYS A 156 4.00 -26.63 -16.08
C LYS A 156 4.62 -25.72 -17.14
N THR A 157 4.23 -25.83 -18.40
CA THR A 157 4.78 -24.98 -19.48
C THR A 157 4.42 -23.52 -19.23
N ASP A 158 3.13 -23.24 -19.00
CA ASP A 158 2.63 -21.90 -18.72
C ASP A 158 3.17 -21.34 -17.41
N ALA A 159 3.19 -22.14 -16.35
CA ALA A 159 3.79 -21.74 -15.08
C ALA A 159 5.27 -21.35 -15.25
N ASN A 160 6.05 -22.14 -15.99
CA ASN A 160 7.47 -21.84 -16.23
C ASN A 160 7.72 -20.65 -17.17
N ALA A 161 6.69 -20.06 -17.77
CA ALA A 161 6.82 -18.83 -18.56
C ALA A 161 6.90 -17.57 -17.68
N PHE A 162 6.41 -17.59 -16.42
CA PHE A 162 6.49 -16.46 -15.48
C PHE A 162 7.93 -16.13 -15.10
N GLY A 163 8.51 -15.01 -15.51
CA GLY A 163 9.94 -14.72 -15.39
C GLY A 163 10.50 -14.56 -13.96
N GLU A 164 9.65 -14.21 -12.99
CA GLU A 164 10.05 -13.94 -11.60
C GLU A 164 10.48 -15.22 -10.87
N GLN A 165 11.73 -15.29 -10.41
CA GLN A 165 12.21 -16.47 -9.67
C GLN A 165 11.64 -16.51 -8.26
N SER A 166 11.49 -15.35 -7.62
CA SER A 166 10.84 -15.21 -6.31
C SER A 166 9.45 -15.88 -6.29
N PHE A 167 8.58 -15.57 -7.27
CA PHE A 167 7.26 -16.20 -7.39
C PHE A 167 7.36 -17.72 -7.60
N ARG A 168 8.26 -18.18 -8.48
CA ARG A 168 8.47 -19.62 -8.72
C ARG A 168 8.94 -20.38 -7.48
N GLN A 169 9.75 -19.73 -6.64
CA GLN A 169 10.31 -20.32 -5.42
C GLN A 169 9.33 -20.29 -4.24
N GLY A 170 8.45 -19.30 -4.18
CA GLY A 170 7.53 -19.09 -3.07
C GLY A 170 8.19 -18.42 -1.86
N LEU A 171 7.38 -17.79 -1.00
CA LEU A 171 7.85 -16.96 0.10
C LEU A 171 8.69 -17.73 1.14
N ALA A 172 8.31 -18.97 1.46
CA ALA A 172 9.02 -19.79 2.46
C ALA A 172 10.50 -19.97 2.09
N GLU A 173 10.79 -20.33 0.85
CA GLU A 173 12.16 -20.51 0.37
C GLU A 173 12.92 -19.18 0.29
N ARG A 174 12.20 -18.06 0.18
CA ARG A 174 12.76 -16.70 0.19
C ARG A 174 12.93 -16.13 1.61
N SER A 175 12.48 -16.80 2.67
CA SER A 175 12.46 -16.23 4.03
C SER A 175 13.84 -15.77 4.51
N THR A 176 14.87 -16.63 4.40
CA THR A 176 16.24 -16.30 4.80
C THR A 176 16.82 -15.21 3.90
N TYR A 177 16.42 -15.17 2.63
CA TYR A 177 16.79 -14.11 1.70
C TYR A 177 16.20 -12.76 2.17
N LEU A 178 14.98 -12.74 2.71
CA LEU A 178 14.34 -11.55 3.27
C LEU A 178 14.90 -11.10 4.63
N GLY A 179 15.78 -11.89 5.25
CA GLY A 179 16.29 -11.63 6.59
C GLY A 179 15.41 -12.20 7.71
N ASP A 180 14.42 -13.03 7.38
CA ASP A 180 13.58 -13.70 8.37
C ASP A 180 14.43 -14.57 9.30
N PRO A 181 14.05 -14.71 10.58
CA PRO A 181 14.76 -15.53 11.55
C PRO A 181 15.07 -16.94 11.04
N THR A 182 16.26 -17.44 11.32
CA THR A 182 16.75 -18.77 10.95
C THR A 182 16.84 -19.72 12.14
N ASP A 183 16.83 -19.21 13.37
CA ASP A 183 16.77 -20.01 14.60
C ASP A 183 15.43 -20.77 14.67
N PRO A 184 15.43 -22.12 14.70
CA PRO A 184 14.21 -22.91 14.82
C PRO A 184 13.34 -22.58 16.05
N GLY A 185 13.92 -22.03 17.12
CA GLY A 185 13.17 -21.61 18.30
C GLY A 185 12.45 -20.26 18.16
N HIS A 186 12.76 -19.49 17.12
CA HIS A 186 12.19 -18.16 16.93
C HIS A 186 10.80 -18.25 16.27
N PRO A 187 9.76 -17.57 16.78
CA PRO A 187 8.41 -17.63 16.21
C PRO A 187 8.34 -17.16 14.75
N GLY A 188 9.20 -16.22 14.37
CA GLY A 188 9.32 -15.72 13.00
C GLY A 188 10.01 -16.65 11.98
N GLN A 189 10.55 -17.80 12.41
CA GLN A 189 11.19 -18.75 11.52
C GLN A 189 10.12 -19.50 10.68
N ARG A 190 10.40 -19.76 9.40
CA ARG A 190 9.40 -20.22 8.43
C ARG A 190 8.67 -21.54 8.74
N ALA A 191 9.27 -22.43 9.51
CA ALA A 191 8.65 -23.68 9.95
C ALA A 191 7.64 -23.46 11.09
N ASN A 192 7.73 -22.32 11.78
CA ASN A 192 6.79 -21.92 12.84
C ASN A 192 5.66 -21.04 12.31
N TRP A 193 5.64 -20.73 11.01
CA TRP A 193 4.58 -19.93 10.42
C TRP A 193 3.23 -20.63 10.49
N VAL A 194 2.18 -19.90 10.85
CA VAL A 194 0.81 -20.42 10.93
C VAL A 194 0.24 -20.78 9.56
N VAL A 195 0.78 -20.16 8.50
CA VAL A 195 0.47 -20.46 7.10
C VAL A 195 1.62 -20.06 6.19
N GLY A 196 1.79 -20.79 5.07
CA GLY A 196 2.79 -20.44 4.06
C GLY A 196 4.20 -20.92 4.34
N GLY A 197 4.39 -21.69 5.42
CA GLY A 197 5.63 -22.42 5.69
C GLY A 197 5.73 -23.71 4.89
N PRO A 198 6.84 -24.46 5.03
CA PRO A 198 7.13 -25.65 4.21
C PRO A 198 6.05 -26.74 4.23
N ASP A 199 5.31 -26.89 5.34
CA ASP A 199 4.30 -27.95 5.52
C ASP A 199 2.86 -27.44 5.35
N ASN A 200 2.66 -26.12 5.33
CA ASN A 200 1.35 -25.45 5.30
C ASN A 200 1.25 -24.35 4.22
N GLU A 201 1.98 -24.50 3.11
CA GLU A 201 1.84 -23.63 1.93
C GLU A 201 0.43 -23.69 1.34
N ALA A 202 -0.11 -22.53 0.99
CA ALA A 202 -1.44 -22.36 0.39
C ALA A 202 -1.37 -22.33 -1.13
N ASP A 203 -2.34 -22.98 -1.77
CA ASP A 203 -2.50 -22.98 -3.23
C ASP A 203 -3.22 -21.71 -3.70
N ALA A 204 -4.21 -21.25 -2.93
CA ALA A 204 -4.98 -20.06 -3.21
C ALA A 204 -5.08 -19.16 -1.96
N LEU A 205 -5.09 -17.86 -2.21
CA LEU A 205 -5.46 -16.83 -1.25
C LEU A 205 -6.71 -16.11 -1.78
N VAL A 206 -7.82 -16.24 -1.06
CA VAL A 206 -9.04 -15.47 -1.32
C VAL A 206 -9.14 -14.35 -0.29
N ILE A 207 -9.42 -13.13 -0.75
CA ILE A 207 -9.63 -11.96 0.09
C ILE A 207 -11.07 -11.50 -0.10
N VAL A 208 -11.85 -11.57 0.97
CA VAL A 208 -13.20 -10.99 1.02
C VAL A 208 -13.12 -9.71 1.83
N ALA A 209 -13.77 -8.64 1.38
CA ALA A 209 -13.72 -7.32 2.01
C ALA A 209 -15.12 -6.70 2.03
N ALA A 210 -15.60 -6.23 3.17
CA ALA A 210 -16.96 -5.66 3.29
C ALA A 210 -17.01 -4.46 4.24
N ASP A 211 -18.00 -3.58 4.04
CA ASP A 211 -18.33 -2.53 5.02
C ASP A 211 -19.14 -3.09 6.20
N ASP A 212 -19.91 -4.17 6.00
CA ASP A 212 -20.68 -4.83 7.06
C ASP A 212 -20.06 -6.21 7.42
N PRO A 213 -19.85 -6.50 8.72
CA PRO A 213 -19.23 -7.75 9.14
C PRO A 213 -20.11 -8.99 8.90
N ASN A 214 -21.44 -8.86 8.86
CA ASN A 214 -22.33 -10.00 8.58
C ASN A 214 -22.29 -10.35 7.09
N ASP A 215 -22.24 -9.34 6.21
CA ASP A 215 -22.07 -9.55 4.78
C ASP A 215 -20.72 -10.22 4.47
N LEU A 216 -19.66 -9.82 5.19
CA LEU A 216 -18.36 -10.49 5.13
C LEU A 216 -18.49 -11.98 5.49
N ASP A 217 -19.06 -12.28 6.65
CA ASP A 217 -19.18 -13.65 7.15
C ASP A 217 -20.08 -14.50 6.25
N ALA A 218 -21.14 -13.93 5.67
CA ALA A 218 -22.01 -14.61 4.71
C ALA A 218 -21.25 -15.05 3.45
N VAL A 219 -20.48 -14.14 2.82
CA VAL A 219 -19.69 -14.46 1.62
C VAL A 219 -18.54 -15.42 1.94
N VAL A 220 -17.87 -15.26 3.08
CA VAL A 220 -16.83 -16.20 3.53
C VAL A 220 -17.39 -17.61 3.68
N ASN A 221 -18.55 -17.76 4.34
CA ASN A 221 -19.19 -19.05 4.52
C ASN A 221 -19.59 -19.68 3.17
N GLU A 222 -20.16 -18.91 2.24
CA GLU A 222 -20.49 -19.40 0.89
C GLU A 222 -19.24 -19.95 0.17
N ILE A 223 -18.12 -19.22 0.23
CA ILE A 223 -16.86 -19.62 -0.39
C ILE A 223 -16.29 -20.88 0.25
N LEU A 224 -16.32 -20.99 1.58
CA LEU A 224 -15.80 -22.14 2.32
C LEU A 224 -16.67 -23.40 2.13
N ASP A 225 -17.99 -23.25 2.11
CA ASP A 225 -18.92 -24.36 1.86
C ASP A 225 -18.72 -24.93 0.46
N HIS A 226 -18.63 -24.06 -0.56
CA HIS A 226 -18.30 -24.50 -1.93
C HIS A 226 -16.89 -25.09 -2.02
N ALA A 227 -15.88 -24.48 -1.38
CA ALA A 227 -14.53 -25.02 -1.35
C ALA A 227 -14.52 -26.46 -0.78
N GLY A 228 -15.17 -26.68 0.36
CA GLY A 228 -15.28 -27.99 1.00
C GLY A 228 -15.99 -29.03 0.12
N ALA A 229 -17.06 -28.64 -0.58
CA ALA A 229 -17.77 -29.50 -1.52
C ALA A 229 -16.90 -29.99 -2.69
N HIS A 230 -15.88 -29.22 -3.08
CA HIS A 230 -14.91 -29.56 -4.13
C HIS A 230 -13.56 -30.08 -3.57
N GLY A 231 -13.52 -30.46 -2.29
CA GLY A 231 -12.32 -31.05 -1.67
C GLY A 231 -11.19 -30.05 -1.41
N ILE A 232 -11.49 -28.75 -1.38
CA ILE A 232 -10.55 -27.69 -1.03
C ILE A 232 -10.66 -27.42 0.47
N THR A 233 -9.52 -27.28 1.12
CA THR A 233 -9.43 -27.14 2.59
C THR A 233 -8.94 -25.76 2.98
N LEU A 234 -9.53 -25.17 4.01
CA LEU A 234 -9.00 -23.98 4.66
C LEU A 234 -7.82 -24.38 5.55
N ILE A 235 -6.62 -23.93 5.19
CA ILE A 235 -5.42 -24.10 6.03
C ILE A 235 -5.48 -23.11 7.19
N PHE A 236 -5.77 -21.85 6.86
CA PHE A 236 -5.77 -20.75 7.80
C PHE A 236 -6.70 -19.64 7.31
N GLY A 237 -7.49 -19.08 8.23
CA GLY A 237 -8.31 -17.89 8.01
C GLY A 237 -7.83 -16.78 8.92
N GLN A 238 -7.65 -15.58 8.38
CA GLN A 238 -7.34 -14.41 9.17
C GLN A 238 -8.35 -13.30 8.91
N ARG A 239 -9.14 -12.99 9.93
CA ARG A 239 -9.94 -11.78 9.97
C ARG A 239 -9.03 -10.57 10.27
N GLY A 240 -9.24 -9.51 9.52
CA GLY A 240 -8.66 -8.20 9.75
C GLY A 240 -9.76 -7.15 9.81
N ASP A 241 -9.55 -6.15 10.65
CA ASP A 241 -10.52 -5.09 10.91
C ASP A 241 -9.78 -3.76 11.04
N THR A 242 -10.38 -2.69 10.51
CA THR A 242 -9.99 -1.33 10.86
C THR A 242 -10.09 -1.17 12.38
N LEU A 243 -9.06 -0.60 13.01
CA LEU A 243 -9.08 -0.41 14.46
C LEU A 243 -10.23 0.52 14.90
N PRO A 244 -10.87 0.25 16.05
CA PRO A 244 -12.06 0.97 16.50
C PRO A 244 -11.77 2.41 16.96
N GLY A 245 -12.82 3.23 16.98
CA GLY A 245 -12.78 4.58 17.58
C GLY A 245 -11.82 5.54 16.87
N ASN A 246 -10.99 6.25 17.65
CA ASN A 246 -10.04 7.24 17.09
C ASN A 246 -8.90 6.59 16.30
N PHE A 247 -8.72 5.26 16.41
CA PHE A 247 -7.69 4.51 15.69
C PHE A 247 -8.12 4.06 14.30
N GLN A 248 -9.28 4.49 13.79
CA GLN A 248 -9.69 4.17 12.42
C GLN A 248 -8.61 4.56 11.39
N GLY A 249 -8.18 3.58 10.61
CA GLY A 249 -7.09 3.67 9.64
C GLY A 249 -5.70 3.87 10.25
N HIS A 250 -5.50 3.55 11.54
CA HIS A 250 -4.20 3.40 12.16
C HIS A 250 -3.81 1.92 12.23
N GLU A 251 -2.51 1.65 12.32
CA GLU A 251 -1.97 0.32 12.66
C GLU A 251 -1.72 0.19 14.18
N HIS A 252 -1.28 -0.99 14.65
CA HIS A 252 -1.25 -1.30 16.08
C HIS A 252 -0.22 -0.55 16.91
N PHE A 253 0.86 -0.02 16.31
CA PHE A 253 1.75 0.91 17.02
C PHE A 253 1.10 2.27 17.28
N GLY A 254 -0.01 2.58 16.60
CA GLY A 254 -0.83 3.78 16.79
C GLY A 254 -0.62 4.85 15.73
N PHE A 255 -0.06 4.51 14.57
CA PHE A 255 0.21 5.46 13.48
C PHE A 255 -0.81 5.34 12.35
N LYS A 256 -1.24 6.50 11.82
CA LYS A 256 -2.10 6.56 10.65
C LYS A 256 -1.42 5.91 9.44
N ASP A 257 -2.03 4.86 8.89
CA ASP A 257 -1.56 4.17 7.70
C ASP A 257 -2.42 4.54 6.47
N GLY A 258 -2.02 4.08 5.29
CA GLY A 258 -2.73 4.26 4.02
C GLY A 258 -2.58 5.65 3.39
N ILE A 259 -1.81 6.55 3.99
CA ILE A 259 -1.65 7.95 3.51
C ILE A 259 -0.95 8.01 2.13
N SER A 260 0.22 7.39 2.01
CA SER A 260 1.04 7.46 0.81
C SER A 260 0.89 6.19 -0.02
N GLN A 261 0.22 6.33 -1.17
CA GLN A 261 0.02 5.30 -2.20
C GLN A 261 0.29 5.95 -3.56
N PRO A 262 0.99 5.28 -4.49
CA PRO A 262 1.15 5.79 -5.84
C PRO A 262 -0.22 5.89 -6.54
N GLY A 263 -0.39 6.94 -7.34
CA GLY A 263 -1.46 7.01 -8.32
C GLY A 263 -1.09 6.20 -9.56
N VAL A 264 -2.02 5.41 -10.07
CA VAL A 264 -1.83 4.66 -11.32
C VAL A 264 -2.28 5.52 -12.50
N ARG A 265 -1.43 5.62 -13.53
CA ARG A 265 -1.76 6.25 -14.82
C ARG A 265 -2.76 5.42 -15.62
N GLY A 266 -3.57 6.09 -16.44
CA GLY A 266 -4.56 5.46 -17.30
C GLY A 266 -5.98 5.96 -17.03
N ARG A 267 -6.87 5.59 -17.94
CA ARG A 267 -8.29 5.99 -17.92
C ARG A 267 -9.18 4.93 -18.54
N ARG A 268 -10.48 4.91 -18.20
CA ARG A 268 -11.44 4.11 -18.96
C ARG A 268 -11.77 4.79 -20.29
N ALA A 269 -12.23 4.00 -21.26
CA ALA A 269 -12.61 4.46 -22.59
C ALA A 269 -13.89 5.31 -22.59
N THR A 270 -14.73 5.15 -21.56
CA THR A 270 -16.01 5.84 -21.33
C THR A 270 -15.93 7.37 -21.41
N SER A 271 -14.86 7.98 -20.87
CA SER A 271 -14.61 9.42 -20.97
C SER A 271 -13.11 9.74 -20.86
N PRO A 272 -12.59 10.81 -21.51
CA PRO A 272 -11.23 11.30 -21.28
C PRO A 272 -10.91 11.65 -19.82
N ASP A 273 -11.94 12.00 -19.05
CA ASP A 273 -11.84 12.39 -17.64
C ASP A 273 -12.03 11.21 -16.67
N ASP A 274 -12.36 10.04 -17.20
CA ASP A 274 -12.53 8.78 -16.47
C ASP A 274 -11.17 8.19 -16.08
N ARG A 275 -10.38 8.94 -15.29
CA ARG A 275 -9.04 8.51 -14.87
C ARG A 275 -9.13 7.43 -13.80
N LEU A 276 -8.19 6.45 -13.86
CA LEU A 276 -8.03 5.44 -12.80
C LEU A 276 -7.67 6.10 -11.46
N THR A 277 -6.84 7.15 -11.52
CA THR A 277 -6.52 8.00 -10.38
C THR A 277 -6.97 9.43 -10.69
N PRO A 278 -7.85 10.04 -9.88
CA PRO A 278 -8.26 11.43 -10.04
C PRO A 278 -7.05 12.39 -10.07
N ARG A 279 -7.16 13.47 -10.85
CA ARG A 279 -6.14 14.52 -10.98
C ARG A 279 -6.66 15.79 -10.32
N PHE A 280 -5.84 16.40 -9.47
CA PHE A 280 -6.18 17.56 -8.66
C PHE A 280 -5.24 18.75 -8.86
N LEU A 281 -4.08 18.52 -9.49
CA LEU A 281 -3.23 19.62 -9.94
C LEU A 281 -3.87 20.27 -11.17
N ASP A 282 -3.79 21.59 -11.23
CA ASP A 282 -4.14 22.35 -12.42
C ASP A 282 -3.22 21.95 -13.59
N ALA A 283 -3.72 21.97 -14.83
CA ALA A 283 -2.96 21.55 -16.00
C ALA A 283 -1.73 22.43 -16.26
N ASP A 284 -1.73 23.68 -15.77
CA ASP A 284 -0.59 24.60 -15.85
C ASP A 284 0.43 24.41 -14.71
N ASP A 285 0.16 23.56 -13.71
CA ASP A 285 1.15 23.22 -12.68
C ASP A 285 2.32 22.44 -13.31
N PRO A 286 3.58 22.85 -13.06
CA PRO A 286 4.75 22.20 -13.67
C PRO A 286 4.92 20.73 -13.28
N HIS A 287 4.21 20.25 -12.25
CA HIS A 287 4.25 18.87 -11.79
C HIS A 287 2.93 18.10 -12.03
N ALA A 288 1.97 18.67 -12.78
CA ALA A 288 0.70 18.02 -13.10
C ALA A 288 0.86 16.65 -13.78
N ASP A 289 1.94 16.49 -14.55
CA ASP A 289 2.28 15.23 -15.21
C ASP A 289 2.91 14.20 -14.26
N LEU A 290 3.46 14.63 -13.13
CA LEU A 290 4.19 13.78 -12.19
C LEU A 290 3.35 13.33 -11.00
N PHE A 291 2.36 14.13 -10.59
CA PHE A 291 1.58 13.86 -9.39
C PHE A 291 0.07 13.94 -9.64
N ALA A 292 -0.69 13.06 -8.99
CA ALA A 292 -2.15 13.07 -9.03
C ALA A 292 -2.72 14.21 -8.18
N LYS A 293 -2.11 14.41 -7.02
CA LYS A 293 -2.29 15.50 -6.07
C LYS A 293 -0.95 15.75 -5.38
N PRO A 294 -0.75 16.86 -4.66
CA PRO A 294 0.56 17.20 -4.13
C PRO A 294 1.20 16.05 -3.33
N GLY A 295 2.36 15.57 -3.80
CA GLY A 295 3.10 14.45 -3.22
C GLY A 295 2.58 13.03 -3.50
N GLN A 296 1.52 12.85 -4.31
CA GLN A 296 1.07 11.53 -4.78
C GLN A 296 1.61 11.23 -6.20
N PRO A 297 2.70 10.48 -6.36
CA PRO A 297 3.33 10.28 -7.67
C PRO A 297 2.45 9.45 -8.61
N LEU A 298 2.53 9.75 -9.91
CA LEU A 298 1.88 9.01 -10.98
C LEU A 298 2.84 7.99 -11.57
N VAL A 299 2.46 6.72 -11.45
CA VAL A 299 3.25 5.57 -11.88
C VAL A 299 2.56 4.88 -13.04
N TRP A 300 3.35 4.48 -14.03
CA TRP A 300 2.87 3.71 -15.18
C TRP A 300 2.36 2.32 -14.74
N PRO A 301 1.20 1.86 -15.26
CA PRO A 301 0.49 0.69 -14.74
C PRO A 301 1.29 -0.62 -14.86
N GLY A 302 2.26 -0.72 -15.76
CA GLY A 302 3.17 -1.85 -15.89
C GLY A 302 4.06 -2.10 -14.66
N GLN A 303 4.08 -1.20 -13.69
CA GLN A 303 4.70 -1.44 -12.38
C GLN A 303 3.83 -2.30 -11.45
N PHE A 304 2.55 -2.47 -11.78
CA PHE A 304 1.58 -3.23 -10.98
C PHE A 304 0.84 -4.30 -11.79
N LEU A 305 0.67 -4.12 -13.10
CA LEU A 305 -0.04 -5.01 -14.01
C LEU A 305 0.91 -5.60 -15.07
N LEU A 306 0.88 -6.92 -15.26
CA LEU A 306 1.72 -7.57 -16.26
C LEU A 306 1.32 -7.16 -17.69
N GLY A 307 2.32 -6.87 -18.52
CA GLY A 307 2.13 -6.52 -19.93
C GLY A 307 1.68 -5.09 -20.21
N GLU A 308 1.40 -4.30 -19.17
CA GLU A 308 1.16 -2.87 -19.33
C GLU A 308 2.49 -2.07 -19.44
N PRO A 309 2.48 -0.83 -20.01
CA PRO A 309 3.67 0.00 -20.12
C PRO A 309 4.31 0.25 -18.75
N ARG A 310 5.62 0.04 -18.63
CA ARG A 310 6.35 0.12 -17.35
C ARG A 310 6.77 1.55 -17.06
N GLN A 311 7.14 1.77 -15.81
CA GLN A 311 7.76 3.02 -15.39
C GLN A 311 9.14 3.16 -16.03
N HIS A 312 9.42 4.30 -16.67
CA HIS A 312 10.75 4.59 -17.18
C HIS A 312 11.63 5.14 -16.06
N HIS A 313 12.89 4.67 -16.02
CA HIS A 313 13.83 4.87 -14.92
C HIS A 313 14.51 6.26 -14.92
N GLN A 314 14.62 6.91 -16.09
CA GLN A 314 15.22 8.25 -16.20
C GLN A 314 14.18 9.37 -16.27
N ASP A 315 13.20 9.25 -17.15
CA ASP A 315 12.11 10.21 -17.30
C ASP A 315 10.78 9.59 -16.85
N PRO A 316 10.25 9.96 -15.68
CA PRO A 316 9.04 9.35 -15.15
C PRO A 316 7.75 9.71 -15.91
N THR A 317 7.81 10.69 -16.81
CA THR A 317 6.65 11.15 -17.61
C THR A 317 6.40 10.33 -18.87
N VAL A 318 7.34 9.47 -19.26
CA VAL A 318 7.23 8.61 -20.44
C VAL A 318 7.21 7.12 -20.07
N PRO A 319 6.52 6.26 -20.85
CA PRO A 319 6.49 4.84 -20.57
C PRO A 319 7.77 4.12 -21.02
N ALA A 320 8.13 3.08 -20.30
CA ALA A 320 9.07 2.06 -20.74
C ALA A 320 8.33 0.84 -21.34
N PRO A 321 8.99 0.02 -22.18
CA PRO A 321 8.37 -1.19 -22.73
C PRO A 321 7.84 -2.16 -21.66
N PRO A 322 6.72 -2.84 -21.92
CA PRO A 322 6.15 -3.82 -21.00
C PRO A 322 7.08 -5.01 -20.80
N ALA A 323 7.02 -5.63 -19.61
CA ALA A 323 7.58 -6.97 -19.43
C ALA A 323 6.83 -7.97 -20.32
N ARG A 324 7.50 -9.08 -20.70
CA ARG A 324 6.93 -10.12 -21.58
C ARG A 324 7.18 -11.55 -21.10
N ALA A 325 7.83 -11.73 -19.95
CA ALA A 325 8.14 -13.04 -19.39
C ALA A 325 6.97 -13.54 -18.53
N PHE A 326 5.87 -13.90 -19.18
CA PHE A 326 4.67 -14.51 -18.60
C PHE A 326 3.82 -15.10 -19.73
N PRO A 327 2.93 -16.07 -19.45
CA PRO A 327 2.01 -16.57 -20.47
C PRO A 327 0.96 -15.51 -20.85
N ASP A 328 0.50 -15.48 -22.10
CA ASP A 328 -0.36 -14.40 -22.61
C ASP A 328 -1.64 -14.19 -21.80
N TRP A 329 -2.23 -15.27 -21.26
CA TRP A 329 -3.43 -15.21 -20.41
C TRP A 329 -3.20 -14.49 -19.07
N ALA A 330 -1.94 -14.33 -18.64
CA ALA A 330 -1.59 -13.66 -17.39
C ALA A 330 -1.45 -12.13 -17.54
N ARG A 331 -1.61 -11.60 -18.77
CA ARG A 331 -1.60 -10.15 -19.01
C ARG A 331 -2.65 -9.46 -18.13
N ARG A 332 -2.31 -8.30 -17.57
CA ARG A 332 -3.13 -7.53 -16.62
C ARG A 332 -3.45 -8.22 -15.29
N GLY A 333 -2.84 -9.37 -15.01
CA GLY A 333 -2.71 -9.86 -13.65
C GLY A 333 -1.59 -9.15 -12.89
N SER A 334 -1.46 -9.47 -11.61
CA SER A 334 -0.47 -8.87 -10.70
C SER A 334 0.09 -9.90 -9.74
N TYR A 335 1.37 -9.79 -9.37
CA TYR A 335 1.87 -10.55 -8.23
C TYR A 335 1.34 -9.95 -6.94
N LEU A 336 0.97 -10.82 -5.99
CA LEU A 336 0.51 -10.47 -4.67
C LEU A 336 1.47 -11.03 -3.64
N VAL A 337 2.11 -10.14 -2.88
CA VAL A 337 2.83 -10.50 -1.67
C VAL A 337 1.88 -10.37 -0.49
N CYS A 338 1.72 -11.46 0.27
CA CYS A 338 1.03 -11.44 1.55
C CYS A 338 1.98 -11.81 2.68
N ARG A 339 1.98 -11.04 3.76
CA ARG A 339 2.77 -11.29 4.98
C ARG A 339 1.90 -11.05 6.20
N ARG A 340 1.79 -12.05 7.05
CA ARG A 340 1.23 -11.91 8.39
C ARG A 340 2.34 -11.46 9.32
N LEU A 341 2.23 -10.21 9.78
CA LEU A 341 3.26 -9.53 10.56
C LEU A 341 2.72 -9.28 11.97
N GLN A 342 3.16 -10.06 12.95
CA GLN A 342 2.87 -9.82 14.36
C GLN A 342 3.62 -8.58 14.84
N GLN A 343 2.96 -7.72 15.60
CA GLN A 343 3.52 -6.46 16.11
C GLN A 343 3.65 -6.49 17.64
N ASP A 344 4.86 -6.29 18.15
CA ASP A 344 5.12 -6.09 19.58
C ASP A 344 4.93 -4.62 19.96
N VAL A 345 3.67 -4.24 20.16
CA VAL A 345 3.28 -2.87 20.47
C VAL A 345 3.91 -2.38 21.78
N MET A 346 3.97 -3.24 22.79
CA MET A 346 4.54 -2.87 24.08
C MET A 346 6.06 -2.67 23.96
N GLY A 347 6.76 -3.57 23.27
CA GLY A 347 8.19 -3.44 22.99
C GLY A 347 8.52 -2.18 22.20
N PHE A 348 7.69 -1.81 21.22
CA PHE A 348 7.87 -0.57 20.46
C PHE A 348 7.81 0.68 21.35
N TRP A 349 6.81 0.78 22.22
CA TRP A 349 6.68 1.93 23.11
C TRP A 349 7.69 1.93 24.26
N GLU A 350 8.16 0.77 24.71
CA GLU A 350 9.27 0.65 25.66
C GLU A 350 10.61 1.10 25.06
N LEU A 351 10.88 0.72 23.80
CA LEU A 351 12.03 1.20 23.04
C LEU A 351 11.99 2.72 22.91
N ALA A 352 10.85 3.28 22.46
CA ALA A 352 10.68 4.71 22.28
C ALA A 352 10.88 5.47 23.60
N THR A 353 10.40 4.92 24.72
CA THR A 353 10.55 5.52 26.06
C THR A 353 12.00 5.55 26.55
N THR A 354 12.70 4.42 26.42
CA THR A 354 14.12 4.31 26.79
C THR A 354 14.99 5.27 25.97
N ALA A 355 14.76 5.31 24.67
CA ALA A 355 15.45 6.23 23.77
C ALA A 355 15.12 7.70 24.10
N ALA A 356 13.85 8.02 24.38
CA ALA A 356 13.42 9.38 24.71
C ALA A 356 14.13 9.92 25.96
N THR A 357 14.33 9.07 26.98
CA THR A 357 15.08 9.44 28.19
C THR A 357 16.53 9.77 27.85
N THR A 358 17.17 8.97 27.00
CA THR A 358 18.56 9.19 26.56
C THR A 358 18.69 10.48 25.74
N MET A 359 17.70 10.77 24.88
CA MET A 359 17.69 11.93 24.00
C MET A 359 17.18 13.22 24.65
N GLY A 360 16.60 13.14 25.86
CA GLY A 360 15.96 14.29 26.51
C GLY A 360 14.71 14.79 25.77
N THR A 361 13.91 13.88 25.22
CA THR A 361 12.66 14.19 24.48
C THR A 361 11.49 13.32 24.94
N THR A 362 10.37 13.30 24.20
CA THR A 362 9.18 12.50 24.53
C THR A 362 9.18 11.15 23.79
N PRO A 363 8.55 10.09 24.34
CA PRO A 363 8.41 8.80 23.65
C PRO A 363 7.73 8.94 22.28
N VAL A 364 6.66 9.75 22.20
CA VAL A 364 5.93 10.00 20.94
C VAL A 364 6.85 10.64 19.90
N ARG A 365 7.73 11.56 20.29
CA ARG A 365 8.69 12.17 19.36
C ARG A 365 9.66 11.12 18.81
N VAL A 366 10.22 10.25 19.66
CA VAL A 366 11.08 9.16 19.20
C VAL A 366 10.34 8.22 18.26
N ALA A 367 9.16 7.75 18.67
CA ALA A 367 8.33 6.88 17.84
C ALA A 367 8.03 7.51 16.47
N SER A 368 7.77 8.82 16.44
CA SER A 368 7.56 9.59 15.20
C SER A 368 8.82 9.68 14.34
N MET A 369 10.01 9.77 14.95
CA MET A 369 11.29 9.71 14.23
C MET A 369 11.57 8.31 13.65
N LEU A 370 11.18 7.24 14.34
CA LEU A 370 11.30 5.87 13.83
C LEU A 370 10.38 5.62 12.62
N VAL A 371 9.18 6.19 12.62
CA VAL A 371 8.20 6.04 11.53
C VAL A 371 8.42 7.06 10.41
N GLY A 372 8.75 8.31 10.76
CA GLY A 372 8.85 9.49 9.89
C GLY A 372 7.56 10.33 9.81
N ARG A 373 6.54 9.97 10.59
CA ARG A 373 5.28 10.71 10.78
C ARG A 373 4.89 10.66 12.25
N TRP A 374 4.12 11.65 12.69
CA TRP A 374 3.42 11.60 13.96
C TRP A 374 2.27 10.57 13.93
N PRO A 375 1.80 10.10 15.10
CA PRO A 375 0.66 9.17 15.19
C PRO A 375 -0.57 9.61 14.36
N SER A 376 -0.88 10.91 14.36
CA SER A 376 -1.99 11.48 13.57
C SER A 376 -1.88 11.25 12.05
N GLY A 377 -0.66 11.07 11.55
CA GLY A 377 -0.30 11.06 10.13
C GLY A 377 0.48 12.28 9.65
N ALA A 378 0.62 13.35 10.45
CA ALA A 378 1.40 14.53 10.08
C ALA A 378 2.87 14.15 9.80
N PRO A 379 3.44 14.48 8.63
CA PRO A 379 4.84 14.13 8.35
C PRO A 379 5.80 15.04 9.10
N LEU A 380 6.88 14.45 9.64
CA LEU A 380 7.93 15.21 10.33
C LEU A 380 8.52 16.33 9.46
N MET A 381 8.63 16.10 8.15
CA MET A 381 9.12 17.08 7.18
C MET A 381 8.34 18.39 7.16
N ARG A 382 7.03 18.34 7.45
CA ARG A 382 6.14 19.51 7.47
C ARG A 382 5.91 20.04 8.88
N SER A 383 5.88 19.14 9.87
CA SER A 383 5.70 19.48 11.28
C SER A 383 6.84 18.92 12.14
N PRO A 384 8.02 19.55 12.10
CA PRO A 384 9.22 19.00 12.72
C PRO A 384 9.26 19.17 14.23
N ASP A 385 8.35 19.93 14.85
CA ASP A 385 8.45 20.29 16.27
C ASP A 385 7.36 19.64 17.13
N ALA A 386 6.16 19.47 16.60
CA ALA A 386 5.02 18.88 17.28
C ALA A 386 4.06 18.18 16.30
N ASP A 387 3.15 17.36 16.80
CA ASP A 387 2.08 16.78 16.00
C ASP A 387 1.11 17.90 15.53
N ASP A 388 0.60 17.77 14.30
CA ASP A 388 -0.36 18.69 13.69
C ASP A 388 -1.52 17.91 13.08
N ALA A 389 -2.57 17.72 13.88
CA ALA A 389 -3.76 16.98 13.46
C ALA A 389 -4.52 17.65 12.30
N THR A 390 -4.36 18.97 12.10
CA THR A 390 -5.00 19.70 11.00
C THR A 390 -4.27 19.40 9.68
N LEU A 391 -2.94 19.46 9.69
CA LEU A 391 -2.11 19.03 8.57
C LEU A 391 -2.35 17.55 8.25
N ALA A 392 -2.42 16.69 9.27
CA ALA A 392 -2.65 15.26 9.08
C ALA A 392 -3.97 14.96 8.35
N GLY A 393 -5.01 15.73 8.65
CA GLY A 393 -6.34 15.60 8.04
C GLY A 393 -6.50 16.31 6.71
N ASP A 394 -5.50 17.08 6.27
CA ASP A 394 -5.45 17.72 4.97
C ASP A 394 -4.90 16.76 3.91
N GLU A 395 -5.79 16.23 3.07
CA GLU A 395 -5.42 15.24 2.06
C GLU A 395 -4.58 15.78 0.89
N PHE A 396 -4.44 17.11 0.77
CA PHE A 396 -3.64 17.81 -0.23
C PHE A 396 -2.34 18.36 0.36
N ALA A 397 -2.15 18.32 1.68
CA ALA A 397 -0.93 18.78 2.37
C ALA A 397 -0.17 17.65 3.09
N ASN A 398 -0.85 16.63 3.63
CA ASN A 398 -0.27 15.59 4.49
C ASN A 398 0.76 14.67 3.81
N ASN A 399 0.80 14.67 2.47
CA ASN A 399 1.80 13.96 1.69
C ASN A 399 2.64 14.88 0.79
N HIS A 400 2.35 16.18 0.81
CA HIS A 400 2.99 17.21 -0.01
C HIS A 400 4.34 17.61 0.58
N PHE A 401 5.32 16.72 0.45
CA PHE A 401 6.70 17.00 0.79
C PHE A 401 7.62 16.15 -0.06
N LEU A 402 8.84 16.62 -0.18
CA LEU A 402 9.98 15.86 -0.62
C LEU A 402 10.97 15.79 0.56
N PHE A 403 12.03 15.02 0.43
CA PHE A 403 13.04 14.93 1.47
C PHE A 403 14.20 15.89 1.22
N ASP A 404 14.67 16.04 -0.01
CA ASP A 404 15.85 16.86 -0.30
C ASP A 404 15.41 18.28 -0.71
N ASP A 405 14.40 18.36 -1.57
CA ASP A 405 13.81 19.62 -2.02
C ASP A 405 12.77 20.18 -1.04
N GLU A 406 12.69 21.51 -1.00
CA GLU A 406 11.64 22.22 -0.27
C GLU A 406 10.25 22.03 -0.91
N THR A 407 9.20 22.10 -0.10
CA THR A 407 7.82 22.07 -0.59
C THR A 407 7.53 23.35 -1.34
N ARG A 408 7.16 23.22 -2.63
CA ARG A 408 6.75 24.34 -3.48
C ARG A 408 5.23 24.42 -3.54
N PRO A 409 4.63 25.61 -3.67
CA PRO A 409 3.20 25.72 -3.89
C PRO A 409 2.75 24.92 -5.12
N SER A 410 1.62 24.25 -5.00
CA SER A 410 0.95 23.59 -6.12
C SER A 410 -0.28 24.38 -6.55
N ALA A 411 -0.44 24.57 -7.85
CA ALA A 411 -1.70 25.04 -8.41
C ALA A 411 -2.67 23.86 -8.46
N LEU A 412 -3.81 23.99 -7.77
CA LEU A 412 -4.87 22.99 -7.78
C LEU A 412 -6.00 23.44 -8.70
N VAL A 413 -6.74 22.47 -9.23
CA VAL A 413 -8.05 22.74 -9.83
C VAL A 413 -8.95 23.43 -8.79
N ASP A 414 -10.04 24.08 -9.24
CA ASP A 414 -10.99 24.68 -8.30
C ASP A 414 -11.60 23.59 -7.40
N LEU A 415 -11.37 23.74 -6.09
CA LEU A 415 -11.81 22.85 -5.03
C LEU A 415 -12.69 23.66 -4.08
N PRO A 416 -14.01 23.73 -4.30
CA PRO A 416 -14.87 24.57 -3.48
C PRO A 416 -14.74 24.21 -1.99
N GLY A 417 -14.52 25.23 -1.16
CA GLY A 417 -14.33 25.06 0.28
C GLY A 417 -12.89 24.71 0.71
N TYR A 418 -11.94 24.52 -0.21
CA TYR A 418 -10.52 24.35 0.13
C TYR A 418 -9.74 25.66 -0.06
N PRO A 419 -9.17 26.26 1.00
CA PRO A 419 -8.44 27.53 0.90
C PRO A 419 -7.03 27.40 0.28
N GLY A 420 -6.62 26.19 -0.12
CA GLY A 420 -5.24 25.86 -0.47
C GLY A 420 -4.43 25.38 0.74
N ASP A 421 -3.21 24.88 0.48
CA ASP A 421 -2.30 24.42 1.53
C ASP A 421 -1.78 25.62 2.34
N THR A 422 -2.30 25.80 3.55
CA THR A 422 -1.90 26.87 4.48
C THR A 422 -0.86 26.42 5.52
N HIS A 423 -0.43 25.16 5.48
CA HIS A 423 0.47 24.60 6.48
C HIS A 423 1.93 24.95 6.16
N ARG A 424 2.81 24.91 7.17
CA ARG A 424 4.25 25.18 7.00
C ARG A 424 4.86 24.29 5.90
N PRO A 425 5.57 24.82 4.89
CA PRO A 425 6.24 24.01 3.89
C PRO A 425 7.45 23.27 4.49
N ALA A 426 7.80 22.10 3.94
CA ALA A 426 9.06 21.45 4.26
C ALA A 426 10.23 22.24 3.66
N THR A 427 11.36 22.35 4.36
CA THR A 427 12.52 23.17 3.95
C THR A 427 13.66 22.37 3.30
N GLY A 428 13.44 21.08 3.02
CA GLY A 428 14.50 20.13 2.66
C GLY A 428 15.29 19.61 3.86
N ASP A 429 15.80 18.38 3.75
CA ASP A 429 16.43 17.62 4.82
C ASP A 429 17.55 16.70 4.29
N LEU A 430 18.54 17.32 3.63
CA LEU A 430 19.70 16.65 3.03
C LEU A 430 20.56 15.86 4.03
N LEU A 431 20.44 16.14 5.33
CA LEU A 431 21.25 15.53 6.39
C LEU A 431 20.45 14.61 7.32
N GLY A 432 19.15 14.40 7.07
CA GLY A 432 18.30 13.55 7.91
C GLY A 432 18.07 14.10 9.33
N GLN A 433 18.15 15.42 9.51
CA GLN A 433 18.00 16.12 10.79
C GLN A 433 16.53 16.31 11.18
N VAL A 434 15.63 16.37 10.19
CA VAL A 434 14.18 16.48 10.43
C VAL A 434 13.52 15.11 10.42
N CYS A 435 13.72 14.35 9.34
CA CYS A 435 13.25 12.98 9.22
C CYS A 435 14.48 12.06 9.08
N PRO A 436 14.80 11.23 10.09
CA PRO A 436 15.98 10.37 10.04
C PRO A 436 16.04 9.54 8.75
N PHE A 437 17.23 9.29 8.22
CA PHE A 437 17.39 8.43 7.03
C PHE A 437 16.85 7.02 7.23
N ALA A 438 16.91 6.53 8.46
CA ALA A 438 16.37 5.24 8.86
C ALA A 438 14.86 5.23 9.13
N ALA A 439 14.18 6.37 9.14
CA ALA A 439 12.74 6.43 9.36
C ALA A 439 12.01 5.54 8.34
N HIS A 440 11.03 4.76 8.81
CA HIS A 440 10.34 3.76 7.99
C HIS A 440 9.89 4.31 6.63
N ILE A 441 9.17 5.45 6.61
CA ILE A 441 8.67 6.02 5.34
C ILE A 441 9.79 6.48 4.39
N ARG A 442 10.97 6.85 4.91
CA ARG A 442 12.12 7.31 4.12
C ARG A 442 12.93 6.13 3.58
N LYS A 443 12.95 5.01 4.33
CA LYS A 443 13.55 3.74 3.89
C LYS A 443 12.74 3.07 2.79
N VAL A 444 11.41 3.03 2.90
CA VAL A 444 10.56 2.32 1.93
C VAL A 444 10.19 3.17 0.70
N ASN A 445 10.36 4.49 0.79
CA ASN A 445 10.20 5.42 -0.32
C ASN A 445 11.08 6.64 -0.10
N SER A 446 12.29 6.65 -0.68
CA SER A 446 13.25 7.75 -0.59
C SER A 446 12.85 9.02 -1.35
N ARG A 447 11.70 9.04 -2.02
CA ARG A 447 11.19 10.15 -2.85
C ARG A 447 12.27 10.66 -3.80
N ASP A 448 12.65 11.92 -3.63
CA ASP A 448 13.63 12.68 -4.40
C ASP A 448 15.06 12.53 -3.86
N SER A 449 15.26 11.93 -2.68
CA SER A 449 16.60 11.72 -2.15
C SER A 449 17.44 10.86 -3.09
N GLY A 450 18.71 11.25 -3.24
CA GLY A 450 19.71 10.43 -3.92
C GLY A 450 19.73 9.01 -3.33
N THR A 451 19.75 8.01 -4.22
CA THR A 451 19.82 6.59 -3.84
C THR A 451 21.08 5.95 -4.40
N ASP A 452 21.37 4.71 -4.00
CA ASP A 452 22.46 3.90 -4.52
C ASP A 452 22.32 3.52 -6.01
N PHE A 453 21.22 3.93 -6.67
CA PHE A 453 20.91 3.62 -8.06
C PHE A 453 21.00 4.82 -9.02
N GLY A 454 21.30 6.01 -8.52
CA GLY A 454 21.53 7.20 -9.34
C GLY A 454 20.37 8.17 -9.31
N ALA A 455 19.42 8.06 -10.26
CA ALA A 455 18.39 9.09 -10.46
C ALA A 455 17.23 8.94 -9.46
N PRO A 456 16.65 10.03 -8.93
CA PRO A 456 15.50 9.93 -8.03
C PRO A 456 14.27 9.23 -8.64
N ALA A 457 14.13 9.25 -9.97
CA ALA A 457 13.09 8.53 -10.69
C ALA A 457 13.14 6.99 -10.49
N ASP A 458 14.30 6.44 -10.12
CA ASP A 458 14.43 5.00 -9.79
C ASP A 458 13.59 4.60 -8.59
N THR A 459 13.26 5.52 -7.69
CA THR A 459 12.37 5.26 -6.55
C THR A 459 10.98 4.81 -7.02
N PHE A 460 10.50 5.31 -8.16
CA PHE A 460 9.18 4.98 -8.71
C PHE A 460 9.09 3.49 -9.11
N LEU A 461 10.22 2.88 -9.51
CA LEU A 461 10.31 1.46 -9.85
C LEU A 461 10.08 0.54 -8.65
N ARG A 462 10.21 1.07 -7.43
CA ARG A 462 10.17 0.32 -6.17
C ARG A 462 8.83 0.40 -5.45
N LEU A 463 7.95 1.30 -5.91
CA LEU A 463 6.64 1.54 -5.31
C LEU A 463 5.73 0.32 -5.50
N MET A 464 4.82 0.11 -4.56
CA MET A 464 3.87 -1.00 -4.54
C MET A 464 2.48 -0.51 -4.13
N LEU A 465 1.45 -1.25 -4.51
CA LEU A 465 0.06 -0.95 -4.11
C LEU A 465 -0.28 -1.73 -2.84
N ARG A 466 -0.14 -1.08 -1.67
CA ARG A 466 -0.41 -1.75 -0.37
C ARG A 466 -1.91 -1.82 -0.10
N ARG A 467 -2.38 -2.98 0.37
CA ARG A 467 -3.77 -3.33 0.73
C ARG A 467 -3.83 -4.01 2.09
N GLY A 468 -2.95 -3.60 3.00
CA GLY A 468 -2.86 -4.22 4.31
C GLY A 468 -4.02 -3.84 5.22
N ILE A 469 -4.29 -4.70 6.21
CA ILE A 469 -5.30 -4.47 7.24
C ILE A 469 -4.81 -4.99 8.60
N PRO A 470 -5.07 -4.29 9.72
CA PRO A 470 -4.74 -4.80 11.05
C PRO A 470 -5.53 -6.07 11.40
N TYR A 471 -4.97 -6.89 12.28
CA TYR A 471 -5.66 -8.03 12.91
C TYR A 471 -5.40 -8.06 14.41
N GLY A 472 -6.32 -8.69 15.16
CA GLY A 472 -6.22 -8.80 16.61
C GLY A 472 -6.65 -7.54 17.36
N GLU A 473 -6.88 -7.67 18.66
CA GLU A 473 -7.41 -6.58 19.48
C GLU A 473 -6.35 -5.49 19.74
N PRO A 474 -6.71 -4.20 19.58
CA PRO A 474 -5.79 -3.09 19.81
C PRO A 474 -5.45 -2.95 21.30
N ILE A 475 -4.21 -2.55 21.56
CA ILE A 475 -3.73 -2.17 22.91
C ILE A 475 -3.35 -0.68 22.99
N ALA A 476 -3.23 -0.01 21.84
CA ALA A 476 -3.04 1.44 21.77
C ALA A 476 -4.21 2.17 22.46
N GLY A 477 -3.90 3.20 23.25
CA GLY A 477 -4.89 3.94 24.03
C GLY A 477 -5.20 3.35 25.41
N ILE A 478 -4.61 2.21 25.80
CA ILE A 478 -4.93 1.53 27.07
C ILE A 478 -3.74 1.61 28.03
N ALA A 479 -3.94 2.27 29.17
CA ALA A 479 -2.88 2.47 30.18
C ALA A 479 -2.52 1.19 30.96
N ASP A 480 -3.52 0.39 31.33
CA ASP A 480 -3.35 -0.84 32.12
C ASP A 480 -4.11 -2.00 31.46
N PRO A 481 -3.56 -2.60 30.40
CA PRO A 481 -4.20 -3.70 29.70
C PRO A 481 -4.23 -4.96 30.58
N SER A 482 -5.35 -5.68 30.56
CA SER A 482 -5.44 -7.00 31.23
C SER A 482 -4.33 -7.94 30.74
N PRO A 483 -3.84 -8.88 31.56
CA PRO A 483 -2.85 -9.87 31.13
C PRO A 483 -3.22 -10.62 29.85
N GLU A 484 -4.51 -10.94 29.67
CA GLU A 484 -5.04 -11.61 28.49
C GLU A 484 -4.88 -10.74 27.24
N LEU A 485 -5.33 -9.48 27.30
CA LEU A 485 -5.13 -8.52 26.22
C LEU A 485 -3.64 -8.28 25.94
N ALA A 486 -2.80 -8.12 26.96
CA ALA A 486 -1.37 -7.92 26.78
C ALA A 486 -0.70 -9.09 26.05
N ALA A 487 -1.13 -10.33 26.33
CA ALA A 487 -0.63 -11.55 25.70
C ALA A 487 -1.28 -11.86 24.33
N ALA A 488 -2.40 -11.23 23.99
CA ALA A 488 -3.11 -11.49 22.74
C ALA A 488 -2.26 -11.09 21.53
N GLU A 489 -2.29 -11.93 20.50
CA GLU A 489 -1.59 -11.66 19.24
C GLU A 489 -2.32 -10.57 18.44
N ARG A 490 -1.53 -9.66 17.87
CA ARG A 490 -1.99 -8.57 17.02
C ARG A 490 -0.94 -8.23 15.98
N GLY A 491 -1.37 -7.58 14.91
CA GLY A 491 -0.45 -7.01 13.96
C GLY A 491 -1.10 -6.63 12.65
N LEU A 492 -0.34 -6.76 11.56
CA LEU A 492 -0.74 -6.35 10.23
C LEU A 492 -0.75 -7.54 9.27
N LEU A 493 -1.86 -7.72 8.54
CA LEU A 493 -1.85 -8.48 7.29
C LEU A 493 -1.39 -7.56 6.20
N PHE A 494 -0.09 -7.57 5.93
CA PHE A 494 0.48 -6.84 4.82
C PHE A 494 0.14 -7.58 3.52
N ALA A 495 -0.54 -6.87 2.62
CA ALA A 495 -0.79 -7.32 1.26
C ALA A 495 -0.32 -6.23 0.30
N ALA A 496 0.38 -6.59 -0.77
CA ALA A 496 0.80 -5.63 -1.78
C ALA A 496 0.81 -6.23 -3.19
N TYR A 497 0.36 -5.43 -4.14
CA TYR A 497 0.36 -5.77 -5.56
C TYR A 497 1.52 -5.11 -6.32
N MET A 498 2.15 -5.89 -7.20
CA MET A 498 3.31 -5.49 -8.01
C MET A 498 3.44 -6.29 -9.31
N ALA A 499 4.18 -5.75 -10.27
CA ALA A 499 4.58 -6.47 -11.48
C ALA A 499 5.93 -7.21 -11.35
N SER A 500 6.74 -6.90 -10.33
CA SER A 500 7.94 -7.66 -9.98
C SER A 500 8.11 -7.71 -8.46
N ILE A 501 8.15 -8.92 -7.91
CA ILE A 501 8.39 -9.13 -6.48
C ILE A 501 9.86 -8.81 -6.15
N GLU A 502 10.76 -9.19 -7.05
CA GLU A 502 12.21 -9.01 -6.89
C GLU A 502 12.61 -7.54 -6.90
N ASP A 503 12.08 -6.74 -7.83
CA ASP A 503 12.42 -5.32 -7.98
C ASP A 503 11.64 -4.40 -7.03
N GLN A 504 10.58 -4.87 -6.39
CA GLN A 504 9.73 -4.06 -5.49
C GLN A 504 9.82 -4.56 -4.05
N PHE A 505 9.05 -5.59 -3.67
CA PHE A 505 8.97 -6.02 -2.27
C PHE A 505 10.31 -6.51 -1.70
N GLU A 506 10.97 -7.44 -2.40
CA GLU A 506 12.22 -8.01 -1.88
C GLU A 506 13.36 -7.00 -1.93
N PHE A 507 13.38 -6.15 -2.95
CA PHE A 507 14.33 -5.06 -3.06
C PHE A 507 14.17 -4.10 -1.88
N VAL A 508 12.98 -3.53 -1.67
CA VAL A 508 12.74 -2.58 -0.58
C VAL A 508 13.06 -3.22 0.77
N THR A 509 12.66 -4.47 0.98
CA THR A 509 12.95 -5.19 2.23
C THR A 509 14.45 -5.36 2.44
N ARG A 510 15.17 -5.90 1.45
CA ARG A 510 16.58 -6.30 1.65
C ARG A 510 17.59 -5.18 1.44
N ARG A 511 17.42 -4.43 0.36
CA ARG A 511 18.38 -3.41 -0.07
C ARG A 511 18.17 -2.15 0.73
N TRP A 512 16.94 -1.82 1.10
CA TRP A 512 16.68 -0.62 1.87
C TRP A 512 16.44 -0.95 3.34
N ALA A 513 15.32 -1.56 3.70
CA ALA A 513 14.92 -1.74 5.09
C ALA A 513 15.97 -2.48 5.94
N ASN A 514 16.50 -3.60 5.46
CA ASN A 514 17.48 -4.42 6.20
C ASN A 514 18.92 -3.86 6.16
N SER A 515 19.20 -2.88 5.30
CA SER A 515 20.54 -2.36 5.12
C SER A 515 20.80 -1.20 6.07
N PRO A 516 21.91 -1.19 6.83
CA PRO A 516 22.27 -0.04 7.67
C PRO A 516 22.83 1.16 6.86
N VAL A 517 23.14 0.94 5.58
CA VAL A 517 23.87 1.91 4.74
C VAL A 517 23.12 2.31 3.47
N GLN A 518 21.99 1.67 3.17
CA GLN A 518 21.20 1.93 1.96
C GLN A 518 19.75 2.26 2.32
N PRO A 519 19.05 3.09 1.53
CA PRO A 519 19.59 3.88 0.42
C PRO A 519 20.59 4.96 0.89
N ASN A 520 20.49 5.36 2.15
CA ASN A 520 21.40 6.29 2.81
C ASN A 520 21.90 5.70 4.15
N VAL A 521 23.07 6.17 4.60
CA VAL A 521 23.65 5.75 5.89
C VAL A 521 22.82 6.33 7.04
N GLY A 522 22.48 5.48 8.00
CA GLY A 522 21.74 5.88 9.21
C GLY A 522 21.14 4.71 9.99
N GLY A 523 21.48 3.47 9.64
CA GLY A 523 20.92 2.29 10.26
C GLY A 523 19.81 1.63 9.45
N VAL A 524 19.29 0.55 10.01
CA VAL A 524 18.20 -0.23 9.41
C VAL A 524 16.87 0.51 9.57
N ASP A 525 15.85 0.08 8.85
CA ASP A 525 14.48 0.45 9.15
C ASP A 525 14.11 -0.09 10.55
N PRO A 526 13.67 0.76 11.50
CA PRO A 526 13.43 0.35 12.87
C PRO A 526 12.13 -0.45 13.07
N ILE A 527 11.24 -0.47 12.07
CA ILE A 527 9.94 -1.13 12.14
C ILE A 527 10.03 -2.53 11.53
N ILE A 528 10.50 -2.61 10.28
CA ILE A 528 10.51 -3.85 9.50
C ILE A 528 11.91 -4.35 9.15
N GLY A 529 12.96 -3.59 9.48
CA GLY A 529 14.33 -3.96 9.17
C GLY A 529 14.77 -5.20 9.94
N GLN A 530 15.19 -6.21 9.21
CA GLN A 530 15.63 -7.48 9.74
C GLN A 530 17.10 -7.74 9.47
N ARG A 531 17.69 -8.57 10.31
CA ARG A 531 19.09 -9.02 10.19
C ARG A 531 19.23 -10.35 10.89
N ASP A 532 19.74 -11.35 10.20
CA ASP A 532 20.12 -12.60 10.84
C ASP A 532 21.52 -13.01 10.38
N LEU A 533 22.51 -12.67 11.22
CA LEU A 533 23.89 -13.11 11.01
C LEU A 533 24.21 -14.24 11.99
N ARG A 534 23.82 -15.47 11.62
CA ARG A 534 24.01 -16.69 12.43
C ARG A 534 23.32 -16.59 13.81
N GLY A 535 22.09 -16.11 13.83
CA GLY A 535 21.29 -15.89 15.03
C GLY A 535 21.45 -14.51 15.66
N ASP A 536 22.43 -13.69 15.23
CA ASP A 536 22.54 -12.31 15.72
C ASP A 536 21.52 -11.40 15.03
N ARG A 537 20.50 -11.02 15.80
CA ARG A 537 19.42 -10.11 15.40
C ARG A 537 19.72 -8.63 15.68
N ARG A 538 20.85 -8.28 16.30
CA ARG A 538 21.13 -6.88 16.69
C ARG A 538 21.25 -5.96 15.48
N ARG A 539 20.52 -4.85 15.54
CA ARG A 539 20.53 -3.78 14.54
C ARG A 539 20.70 -2.43 15.22
N THR A 540 20.98 -1.40 14.45
CA THR A 540 21.11 -0.03 14.95
C THR A 540 20.33 0.94 14.08
N VAL A 541 19.86 2.01 14.71
CA VAL A 541 19.22 3.15 14.06
C VAL A 541 19.83 4.44 14.61
N ASP A 542 20.18 5.36 13.72
CA ASP A 542 20.74 6.65 14.06
C ASP A 542 19.64 7.72 14.06
N LEU A 543 19.46 8.39 15.20
CA LEU A 543 18.51 9.48 15.36
C LEU A 543 19.22 10.81 15.61
N PRO A 544 18.74 11.93 15.03
CA PRO A 544 19.25 13.26 15.32
C PRO A 544 18.85 13.70 16.73
N ALA A 545 19.79 14.27 17.47
CA ALA A 545 19.59 14.88 18.77
C ALA A 545 19.35 16.39 18.63
N ALA A 546 18.81 17.01 19.68
CA ALA A 546 18.48 18.45 19.67
C ALA A 546 19.71 19.38 19.52
N ASP A 547 20.91 18.89 19.85
CA ASP A 547 22.17 19.62 19.69
C ASP A 547 22.82 19.41 18.30
N GLY A 548 22.14 18.70 17.40
CA GLY A 548 22.61 18.36 16.06
C GLY A 548 23.56 17.16 16.01
N SER A 549 23.85 16.53 17.15
CA SER A 549 24.59 15.27 17.19
C SER A 549 23.70 14.08 16.78
N THR A 550 24.31 12.92 16.56
CA THR A 550 23.61 11.68 16.25
C THR A 550 23.67 10.75 17.45
N ILE A 551 22.52 10.20 17.84
CA ILE A 551 22.40 9.16 18.86
C ILE A 551 22.06 7.84 18.17
N THR A 552 22.91 6.83 18.35
CA THR A 552 22.65 5.47 17.85
C THR A 552 21.88 4.67 18.89
N ILE A 553 20.72 4.15 18.50
CA ILE A 553 19.88 3.25 19.30
C ILE A 553 20.09 1.82 18.81
N GLU A 554 20.29 0.89 19.75
CA GLU A 554 20.37 -0.54 19.46
C GLU A 554 18.97 -1.18 19.49
N LEU A 555 18.62 -1.89 18.43
CA LEU A 555 17.40 -2.69 18.31
C LEU A 555 17.77 -4.15 18.57
N ARG A 556 17.44 -4.65 19.76
CA ARG A 556 17.77 -6.02 20.20
C ARG A 556 16.76 -7.05 19.75
N GLU A 557 15.49 -6.71 19.85
CA GLU A 557 14.37 -7.57 19.53
C GLU A 557 13.71 -7.14 18.21
N ASP A 558 12.97 -8.05 17.58
CA ASP A 558 12.13 -7.76 16.43
C ASP A 558 10.82 -7.13 16.91
N LEU A 559 10.56 -5.86 16.57
CA LEU A 559 9.27 -5.23 16.84
C LEU A 559 8.15 -5.79 15.94
N VAL A 560 8.55 -6.35 14.80
CA VAL A 560 7.67 -7.00 13.84
C VAL A 560 8.20 -8.40 13.53
N THR A 561 7.40 -9.41 13.87
CA THR A 561 7.72 -10.82 13.64
C THR A 561 6.87 -11.39 12.50
N PRO A 562 7.49 -11.91 11.42
CA PRO A 562 6.73 -12.51 10.33
C PRO A 562 6.28 -13.92 10.70
N THR A 563 4.97 -14.16 10.75
CA THR A 563 4.39 -15.41 11.24
C THR A 563 3.62 -16.18 10.15
N GLY A 564 3.70 -15.73 8.91
CA GLY A 564 3.15 -16.44 7.75
C GLY A 564 3.00 -15.56 6.52
N GLY A 565 2.49 -16.14 5.43
CA GLY A 565 2.22 -15.40 4.20
C GLY A 565 2.34 -16.25 2.93
N GLY A 566 2.58 -15.60 1.80
CA GLY A 566 2.88 -16.27 0.54
C GLY A 566 3.15 -15.30 -0.59
N TYR A 567 3.74 -15.81 -1.67
CA TYR A 567 3.83 -15.13 -2.95
C TYR A 567 2.82 -15.76 -3.90
N PHE A 568 1.90 -14.95 -4.39
CA PHE A 568 0.80 -15.38 -5.23
C PHE A 568 0.77 -14.56 -6.52
N PHE A 569 -0.01 -15.02 -7.48
CA PHE A 569 -0.37 -14.29 -8.68
C PHE A 569 -1.89 -14.13 -8.73
N ALA A 570 -2.36 -12.89 -8.76
CA ALA A 570 -3.75 -12.53 -8.99
C ALA A 570 -3.99 -12.43 -10.51
N PRO A 571 -4.61 -13.45 -11.14
CA PRO A 571 -4.80 -13.46 -12.59
C PRO A 571 -5.91 -12.50 -13.02
N PRO A 572 -5.97 -12.14 -14.31
CA PRO A 572 -7.17 -11.51 -14.86
C PRO A 572 -8.38 -12.45 -14.75
N ILE A 573 -9.59 -11.87 -14.71
CA ILE A 573 -10.83 -12.61 -14.47
C ILE A 573 -11.15 -13.57 -15.64
N SER A 574 -10.80 -13.20 -16.87
CA SER A 574 -10.89 -14.05 -18.06
C SER A 574 -10.06 -15.32 -17.94
N ALA A 575 -8.89 -15.26 -17.30
CA ALA A 575 -8.07 -16.45 -17.06
C ALA A 575 -8.69 -17.40 -16.02
N LEU A 576 -9.41 -16.86 -15.03
CA LEU A 576 -10.20 -17.67 -14.09
C LEU A 576 -11.31 -18.42 -14.82
N ARG A 577 -12.03 -17.74 -15.72
CA ARG A 577 -13.12 -18.34 -16.53
C ARG A 577 -12.62 -19.29 -17.61
N GLY A 578 -11.37 -19.11 -18.04
CA GLY A 578 -10.73 -19.85 -19.12
C GLY A 578 -9.72 -20.86 -18.59
N VAL A 579 -8.43 -20.57 -18.82
CA VAL A 579 -7.33 -21.53 -18.63
C VAL A 579 -7.24 -22.15 -17.23
N LEU A 580 -7.64 -21.42 -16.18
CA LEU A 580 -7.54 -21.90 -14.80
C LEU A 580 -8.74 -22.75 -14.36
N ALA A 581 -9.90 -22.61 -15.02
CA ALA A 581 -11.07 -23.47 -14.80
C ALA A 581 -11.22 -24.57 -15.87
N ALA A 582 -10.43 -24.54 -16.94
CA ALA A 582 -10.53 -25.50 -18.04
C ALA A 582 -10.08 -26.91 -17.60
N GLY A 583 -11.02 -27.86 -17.58
CA GLY A 583 -10.79 -29.28 -17.25
C GLY A 583 -11.94 -30.14 -17.74
#